data_AF-A0A956K6L5-F1
#
_entry.id   AF-A0A956K6L5-F1
#
_cell.length_a   1.000
_cell.length_b   1.000
_cell.length_c   1.000
_cell.angle_alpha   90.00
_cell.angle_beta   90.00
_cell.angle_gamma   90.00
#
_symmetry.space_group_name_H-M   'P 1'
#
loop_
_entity.id
_entity.type
_entity.pdbx_description
1 polymer ?
#
loop_
_entity_poly.entity_id
_entity_poly.type
_entity_poly.pdbx_seq_one_letter_code
_entity_poly.pdbx_strand_id
1 'polypeptide(L)' 'MSHHTPSPILRYVARPTVPFIQLYALYVLGHGEDGPGGGFQGGVIFAASIVLLALTEGWPYGRGQL' A
#
# COMPACT_ATOMS: atom_id res chain seq x y z
N MET A 1 -9.48 -22.39 15.23
CA MET A 1 -9.16 -21.28 14.30
C MET A 1 -8.91 -20.05 15.16
N SER A 2 -7.65 -19.65 15.37
CA SER A 2 -7.33 -18.48 16.20
C SER A 2 -7.74 -17.22 15.44
N HIS A 3 -8.74 -16.50 15.96
CA HIS A 3 -9.18 -15.21 15.44
C HIS A 3 -8.03 -14.20 15.57
N HIS A 4 -7.18 -14.10 14.54
CA HIS A 4 -6.25 -12.98 14.41
C HIS A 4 -7.07 -11.78 13.96
N THR A 5 -7.51 -10.97 14.92
CA THR A 5 -8.01 -9.63 14.62
C THR A 5 -6.90 -8.85 13.91
N PRO A 6 -7.19 -8.18 12.77
CA PRO A 6 -6.21 -7.31 12.14
C PRO A 6 -5.75 -6.27 13.15
N SER A 7 -4.44 -6.13 13.32
CA SER A 7 -3.86 -5.25 14.33
C SER A 7 -4.32 -3.80 14.09
N PRO A 8 -4.99 -3.15 15.06
CA PRO A 8 -5.47 -1.79 14.91
C PRO A 8 -4.32 -0.79 14.70
N ILE A 9 -3.14 -1.09 15.25
CA ILE A 9 -1.90 -0.33 15.03
C ILE A 9 -1.51 -0.38 13.55
N LEU A 10 -1.57 -1.56 12.94
CA LEU A 10 -1.19 -1.75 11.53
C LEU A 10 -2.09 -0.93 10.61
N ARG A 11 -3.39 -0.92 10.88
CA ARG A 11 -4.38 -0.14 10.13
C ARG A 11 -4.19 1.37 10.32
N TYR A 12 -3.90 1.81 11.55
CA TYR A 12 -3.65 3.21 11.86
C TYR A 12 -2.39 3.75 11.16
N VAL A 13 -1.34 2.94 11.05
CA VAL A 13 -0.09 3.31 10.36
C VAL A 13 -0.24 3.21 8.84
N ALA A 14 -0.89 2.16 8.33
CA ALA A 14 -0.99 1.93 6.89
C ALA A 14 -1.82 3.00 6.17
N ARG A 15 -2.96 3.42 6.73
CA ARG A 15 -3.87 4.40 6.08
C ARG A 15 -3.18 5.71 5.67
N PRO A 16 -2.41 6.39 6.52
CA PRO A 16 -1.64 7.57 6.10
C PRO A 16 -0.41 7.21 5.27
N THR A 17 0.22 6.05 5.49
CA THR A 17 1.43 5.64 4.75
C THR A 17 1.15 5.38 3.27
N VAL A 18 0.00 4.78 2.93
CA VAL A 18 -0.40 4.47 1.54
C VAL A 18 -0.34 5.70 0.61
N PRO A 19 -1.00 6.85 0.91
CA PRO A 19 -0.92 8.02 0.03
C PRO A 19 0.50 8.60 -0.07
N PHE A 20 1.33 8.52 0.98
CA PHE A 20 2.74 8.94 0.89
C PHE A 20 3.55 8.04 -0.07
N ILE A 21 3.35 6.71 -0.01
CA ILE A 21 3.97 5.77 -0.95
C ILE A 21 3.52 6.06 -2.39
N GLN A 22 2.23 6.36 -2.59
CA GLN A 22 1.69 6.68 -3.91
C GLN A 22 2.28 7.96 -4.49
N LEU A 23 2.41 9.02 -3.68
CA LEU A 23 3.09 10.26 -4.11
C LEU A 23 4.55 10.00 -4.47
N TYR A 24 5.26 9.22 -3.67
CA TYR A 24 6.63 8.83 -3.98
C TYR A 24 6.72 7.98 -5.26
N ALA A 25 5.79 7.05 -5.47
CA ALA A 25 5.72 6.26 -6.69
C ALA A 25 5.51 7.13 -7.93
N LEU A 26 4.64 8.16 -7.85
CA LEU A 26 4.43 9.13 -8.92
C LEU A 26 5.69 9.98 -9.18
N TYR A 27 6.42 10.37 -8.12
CA TYR A 27 7.72 11.03 -8.25
C TYR A 27 8.71 10.16 -9.03
N VAL A 28 8.87 8.89 -8.62
CA VAL A 28 9.79 7.93 -9.28
C VAL A 28 9.37 7.63 -10.72
N LEU A 29 8.06 7.62 -11.00
CA LEU A 29 7.52 7.43 -12.34
C LEU A 29 7.87 8.60 -13.27
N GLY A 30 7.79 9.84 -12.77
CA GLY A 30 8.05 11.06 -13.54
C GLY A 30 9.52 11.48 -13.61
N HIS A 31 10.31 11.26 -12.56
CA HIS A 31 11.71 11.72 -12.45
C HIS A 31 12.74 10.61 -12.71
N GLY A 32 12.32 9.54 -13.40
CA GLY A 32 13.21 8.44 -13.78
C GLY A 32 14.22 8.79 -14.88
N GLU A 33 14.05 9.95 -15.54
CA GLU A 33 15.00 10.44 -16.54
C GLU A 33 16.20 11.17 -15.91
N ASP A 34 15.98 11.87 -14.80
CA ASP A 34 16.99 12.67 -14.08
C ASP A 34 17.77 11.86 -13.03
N GLY A 35 17.35 10.63 -12.73
CA GLY A 35 17.94 9.79 -11.70
C GLY A 35 17.51 8.32 -11.78
N PRO A 36 17.98 7.45 -10.86
CA PRO A 36 17.56 6.06 -10.82
C PRO A 36 16.04 5.96 -10.59
N GLY A 37 15.31 5.40 -11.54
CA GLY A 37 13.85 5.35 -11.49
C GLY A 37 13.19 4.81 -12.75
N GLY A 38 12.00 5.33 -13.05
CA GLY A 38 11.25 5.05 -14.27
C GLY A 38 9.97 4.25 -14.05
N GLY A 39 9.28 3.94 -15.16
CA GLY A 39 7.94 3.36 -15.13
C GLY A 39 7.83 2.01 -14.41
N PHE A 40 8.83 1.13 -14.54
CA PHE A 40 8.83 -0.16 -13.85
C PHE A 40 8.98 0.00 -12.33
N GLN A 41 9.98 0.76 -11.88
CA GLN A 41 10.23 0.95 -10.45
C GLN A 41 9.07 1.70 -9.78
N GLY A 42 8.61 2.80 -10.38
CA GLY A 42 7.45 3.55 -9.90
C GLY A 42 6.19 2.70 -9.88
N GLY A 43 5.97 1.87 -10.91
CA GLY A 43 4.86 0.93 -10.97
C GLY A 43 4.88 -0.12 -9.86
N VAL A 44 6.05 -0.69 -9.54
CA VAL A 44 6.20 -1.67 -8.45
C VAL A 44 5.92 -1.02 -7.09
N ILE A 45 6.44 0.19 -6.83
CA ILE A 45 6.19 0.94 -5.59
C ILE A 45 4.68 1.24 -5.45
N PHE A 46 4.04 1.68 -6.54
CA PHE A 46 2.61 1.95 -6.56
C PHE A 46 1.81 0.68 -6.27
N ALA A 47 2.12 -0.44 -6.94
CA ALA A 47 1.46 -1.72 -6.71
C ALA A 47 1.65 -2.23 -5.26
N ALA A 48 2.84 -2.06 -4.68
CA ALA A 48 3.10 -2.40 -3.28
C ALA A 48 2.20 -1.62 -2.31
N SER A 49 1.89 -0.34 -2.59
CA SER A 49 0.94 0.45 -1.79
C SER A 49 -0.47 -0.13 -1.79
N ILE A 50 -0.91 -0.67 -2.93
CA ILE A 50 -2.23 -1.32 -3.08
C ILE A 50 -2.26 -2.65 -2.34
N VAL A 51 -1.18 -3.44 -2.43
CA VAL A 51 -1.03 -4.68 -1.66
C VAL A 51 -1.05 -4.39 -0.16
N LEU A 52 -0.33 -3.37 0.30
CA LEU A 52 -0.35 -2.94 1.70
C LEU A 52 -1.77 -2.58 2.17
N LEU A 53 -2.52 -1.83 1.36
CA LEU A 53 -3.90 -1.47 1.67
C LEU A 53 -4.80 -2.71 1.74
N ALA A 54 -4.67 -3.65 0.79
CA ALA A 54 -5.44 -4.89 0.76
C ALA A 54 -5.17 -5.79 1.98
N LEU A 55 -3.91 -5.88 2.41
CA LEU A 55 -3.52 -6.68 3.58
C LEU A 55 -3.97 -6.06 4.90
N THR A 56 -4.08 -4.73 4.98
CA THR A 56 -4.33 -4.01 6.24
C THR A 56 -5.81 -3.67 6.47
N GLU A 57 -6.56 -3.39 5.40
CA GLU A 57 -8.01 -3.14 5.47
C GLU A 57 -8.84 -4.42 5.30
N GLY A 58 -8.24 -5.48 4.75
CA GLY A 58 -8.90 -6.75 4.47
C GLY A 58 -9.77 -6.70 3.20
N TRP A 59 -9.70 -7.77 2.40
CA TRP A 59 -10.67 -8.00 1.32
C TRP A 59 -12.08 -8.18 1.92
N PRO A 60 -13.19 -7.82 1.24
CA PRO A 60 -14.56 -7.86 1.78
C PRO A 60 -14.97 -9.18 2.48
N TYR A 61 -14.29 -10.28 2.18
CA TYR A 61 -14.47 -11.58 2.83
C TYR A 61 -14.17 -11.57 4.35
N GLY A 62 -13.30 -10.66 4.83
CA GLY A 62 -12.97 -10.51 6.25
C GLY A 62 -13.89 -9.59 7.05
N ARG A 63 -14.88 -8.96 6.39
CA ARG A 63 -15.85 -8.04 7.01
C ARG A 63 -17.24 -8.64 7.22
N GLY A 64 -17.42 -9.93 6.90
CA GLY A 64 -18.69 -10.68 7.03
C GLY A 64 -18.84 -11.44 8.35
N GLN A 65 -18.45 -10.86 9.48
CA GLN A 65 -18.84 -11.34 10.81
C GLN A 65 -19.41 -10.18 11.62
N LEU A 66 -20.64 -9.80 11.25
CA LEU A 66 -21.83 -9.50 12.06
C LEU A 66 -22.88 -8.83 11.15
#